data_AF-A0A2J8R3M0-F1
#
_entry.id   AF-A0A2J8R3M0-F1
#
_cell.length_a   1.000
_cell.length_b   1.000
_cell.length_c   1.000
_cell.angle_alpha   90.00
_cell.angle_beta   90.00
_cell.angle_gamma   90.00
#
_symmetry.space_group_name_H-M   'P 1'
#
loop_
_entity.id
_entity.type
_entity.pdbx_description
1 polymer ?
#
loop_
_entity_poly.entity_id
_entity_poly.type
_entity_poly.pdbx_seq_one_letter_code
_entity_poly.pdbx_strand_id
1 'polypeptide(L)'
;MMDFFNAQMRLGGLTQAPGNPVLAVQINQDKNFAFLEFRSVDETTQAMAFDGIIFQGQSLKIRRPHDYQPLPGMSENPSVYVPGVVSTVVPDSAHKLFIGGLPNYLNDDQVKELLTSFGPLKAFNLVKDSATGLSKGYAFCEYVDINVTDQAIAGLNGMQLGDKKLLVQRASVGAKNATLSTINQTPVTLQVPGLMSSQVQMGGHPTEVLCLMNMVLPEELLDDEEYEEIVEDVRDECSKYGLVKSIEIPRPVDGVEVPGCGKIFVEFTSVFDCQKAMQGLTGRKFANRVVVTKYCDPDSYHRRDFW
;
A
#
# COMPACT_ATOMS: atom_id res chain seq x y z
N MET A 1 -0.81 5.52 -26.92
CA MET A 1 -1.94 5.59 -25.96
C MET A 1 -3.20 4.92 -26.53
N MET A 2 -3.64 5.24 -27.75
CA MET A 2 -4.81 4.59 -28.38
C MET A 2 -4.72 3.06 -28.40
N ASP A 3 -3.66 2.50 -28.98
CA ASP A 3 -3.47 1.05 -29.07
C ASP A 3 -3.37 0.37 -27.71
N PHE A 4 -2.75 1.07 -26.74
CA PHE A 4 -2.66 0.59 -25.37
C PHE A 4 -4.05 0.39 -24.75
N PHE A 5 -4.93 1.41 -24.80
CA PHE A 5 -6.28 1.28 -24.26
C PHE A 5 -7.13 0.25 -25.03
N ASN A 6 -7.01 0.21 -26.36
CA ASN A 6 -7.69 -0.80 -27.18
C ASN A 6 -7.26 -2.23 -26.82
N ALA A 7 -5.97 -2.45 -26.59
CA ALA A 7 -5.45 -3.75 -26.16
C ALA A 7 -5.92 -4.11 -24.75
N GLN A 8 -5.83 -3.19 -23.79
CA GLN A 8 -6.27 -3.41 -22.41
C GLN A 8 -7.77 -3.70 -22.33
N MET A 9 -8.61 -2.98 -23.06
CA MET A 9 -10.06 -3.26 -23.12
C MET A 9 -10.38 -4.62 -23.69
N ARG A 10 -9.65 -5.08 -24.72
CA ARG A 10 -9.84 -6.42 -25.29
C ARG A 10 -9.41 -7.51 -24.32
N LEU A 11 -8.25 -7.35 -23.70
CA LEU A 11 -7.74 -8.30 -22.71
C LEU A 11 -8.67 -8.40 -21.49
N GLY A 12 -9.22 -7.28 -21.04
CA GLY A 12 -10.19 -7.23 -19.94
C GLY A 12 -11.61 -7.65 -20.30
N GLY A 13 -11.89 -8.01 -21.56
CA GLY A 13 -13.25 -8.35 -22.01
C GLY A 13 -14.24 -7.18 -21.91
N LEU A 14 -13.76 -5.94 -21.95
CA LEU A 14 -14.53 -4.72 -21.73
C LEU A 14 -15.09 -4.13 -23.03
N THR A 15 -14.89 -4.79 -24.17
CA THR A 15 -15.42 -4.37 -25.48
C THR A 15 -16.80 -4.95 -25.74
N GLN A 16 -17.74 -4.15 -26.22
CA GLN A 16 -19.11 -4.62 -26.48
C GLN A 16 -19.37 -5.06 -27.93
N ALA A 17 -18.48 -4.71 -28.86
CA ALA A 17 -18.61 -5.06 -30.28
C ALA A 17 -17.25 -5.34 -30.93
N PRO A 18 -17.21 -5.99 -32.11
CA PRO A 18 -15.97 -6.14 -32.88
C PRO A 18 -15.35 -4.78 -33.23
N GLY A 19 -14.02 -4.69 -33.29
CA GLY A 19 -13.29 -3.46 -33.64
C GLY A 19 -12.58 -2.79 -32.46
N ASN A 20 -12.09 -1.57 -32.68
CA ASN A 20 -11.40 -0.77 -31.66
C ASN A 20 -12.43 0.10 -30.91
N PRO A 21 -12.54 -0.01 -29.57
CA PRO A 21 -13.44 0.85 -28.79
C PRO A 21 -13.01 2.32 -28.76
N VAL A 22 -11.70 2.59 -28.67
CA VAL A 22 -11.15 3.95 -28.75
C VAL A 22 -11.05 4.36 -30.21
N LEU A 23 -11.69 5.48 -30.55
CA LEU A 23 -11.76 6.04 -31.90
C LEU A 23 -10.70 7.11 -32.14
N ALA A 24 -10.45 7.95 -31.13
CA ALA A 24 -9.49 9.04 -31.21
C ALA A 24 -8.81 9.28 -29.86
N VAL A 25 -7.56 9.78 -29.92
CA VAL A 25 -6.81 10.24 -28.76
C VAL A 25 -6.19 11.59 -29.09
N GLN A 26 -6.47 12.60 -28.27
CA GLN A 26 -5.87 13.92 -28.37
C GLN A 26 -4.99 14.16 -27.15
N ILE A 27 -3.68 14.24 -27.35
CA ILE A 27 -2.71 14.40 -26.26
C ILE A 27 -2.31 15.87 -26.16
N ASN A 28 -2.44 16.44 -24.97
CA ASN A 28 -1.88 17.74 -24.62
C ASN A 28 -0.62 17.53 -23.78
N GLN A 29 0.55 17.57 -24.43
CA GLN A 29 1.83 17.35 -23.75
C GLN A 29 2.17 18.48 -22.78
N ASP A 30 1.85 19.72 -23.11
CA ASP A 30 2.15 20.90 -22.29
C ASP A 30 1.45 20.84 -20.93
N LYS A 31 0.20 20.36 -20.91
CA LYS A 31 -0.63 20.24 -19.70
C LYS A 31 -0.68 18.81 -19.14
N ASN A 32 0.08 17.90 -19.72
CA ASN A 32 0.20 16.50 -19.31
C ASN A 32 -1.15 15.77 -19.13
N PHE A 33 -2.06 15.92 -20.09
CA PHE A 33 -3.33 15.16 -20.12
C PHE A 33 -3.68 14.74 -21.56
N ALA A 34 -4.61 13.80 -21.69
CA ALA A 34 -5.14 13.40 -22.99
C ALA A 34 -6.67 13.22 -22.93
N PHE A 35 -7.34 13.49 -24.04
CA PHE A 35 -8.74 13.11 -24.26
C PHE A 35 -8.79 11.82 -25.07
N LEU A 36 -9.64 10.89 -24.62
CA LEU A 36 -9.93 9.65 -25.31
C LEU A 36 -11.39 9.66 -25.72
N GLU A 37 -11.63 9.43 -27.00
CA GLU A 37 -12.96 9.29 -27.57
C GLU A 37 -13.27 7.81 -27.78
N PHE A 38 -14.37 7.34 -27.21
CA PHE A 38 -14.85 5.97 -27.39
C PHE A 38 -16.08 5.96 -28.27
N ARG A 39 -16.29 4.85 -28.97
CA ARG A 39 -17.46 4.66 -29.84
C ARG A 39 -18.79 4.52 -29.09
N SER A 40 -18.77 4.24 -27.79
CA SER A 40 -19.98 4.08 -26.98
C SER A 40 -19.79 4.56 -25.54
N VAL A 41 -20.87 5.05 -24.93
CA VAL A 41 -20.88 5.55 -23.55
C VAL A 41 -20.58 4.43 -22.55
N ASP A 42 -21.12 3.23 -22.79
CA ASP A 42 -20.89 2.05 -21.97
C ASP A 42 -19.43 1.62 -21.95
N GLU A 43 -18.77 1.57 -23.11
CA GLU A 43 -17.33 1.27 -23.18
C GLU A 43 -16.49 2.36 -22.52
N THR A 44 -16.90 3.63 -22.60
CA THR A 44 -16.26 4.69 -21.80
C THR A 44 -16.42 4.42 -20.30
N THR A 45 -17.60 3.98 -19.84
CA THR A 45 -17.83 3.63 -18.42
C THR A 45 -16.95 2.45 -18.01
N GLN A 46 -16.84 1.41 -18.83
CA GLN A 46 -15.98 0.26 -18.51
C GLN A 46 -14.49 0.65 -18.51
N ALA A 47 -14.07 1.54 -19.41
CA ALA A 47 -12.69 2.04 -19.45
C ALA A 47 -12.30 2.83 -18.19
N MET A 48 -13.26 3.33 -17.40
CA MET A 48 -12.99 3.93 -16.08
C MET A 48 -12.37 2.94 -15.09
N ALA A 49 -12.54 1.62 -15.30
CA ALA A 49 -11.90 0.59 -14.49
C ALA A 49 -10.36 0.60 -14.60
N PHE A 50 -9.80 1.26 -15.63
CA PHE A 50 -8.36 1.45 -15.79
C PHE A 50 -7.83 2.70 -15.08
N ASP A 51 -8.62 3.37 -14.23
CA ASP A 51 -8.10 4.45 -13.39
C ASP A 51 -6.97 3.93 -12.49
N GLY A 52 -5.77 4.51 -12.64
CA GLY A 52 -4.56 4.03 -11.96
C GLY A 52 -3.73 3.04 -12.76
N ILE A 53 -4.11 2.71 -14.01
CA ILE A 53 -3.30 1.84 -14.86
C ILE A 53 -1.94 2.47 -15.16
N ILE A 54 -0.90 1.64 -15.20
CA ILE A 54 0.45 2.07 -15.56
C ILE A 54 0.58 2.16 -17.08
N PHE A 55 0.95 3.34 -17.57
CA PHE A 55 1.29 3.59 -18.96
C PHE A 55 2.64 4.31 -19.02
N GLN A 56 3.61 3.72 -19.73
CA GLN A 56 4.97 4.28 -19.85
C GLN A 56 5.62 4.60 -18.48
N GLY A 57 5.40 3.73 -17.49
CA GLY A 57 5.94 3.90 -16.13
C GLY A 57 5.20 4.92 -15.26
N GLN A 58 4.08 5.49 -15.74
CA GLN A 58 3.26 6.43 -14.97
C GLN A 58 1.85 5.91 -14.75
N SER A 59 1.35 6.06 -13.52
CA SER A 59 -0.06 5.80 -13.18
C SER A 59 -0.94 6.89 -13.79
N LEU A 60 -1.89 6.50 -14.65
CA LEU A 60 -2.83 7.42 -15.27
C LEU A 60 -4.03 7.71 -14.36
N LYS A 61 -4.51 8.97 -14.37
CA LYS A 61 -5.78 9.36 -13.75
C LYS A 61 -6.85 9.48 -14.83
N ILE A 62 -7.89 8.65 -14.74
CA ILE A 62 -8.95 8.58 -15.76
C ILE A 62 -10.25 9.14 -15.18
N ARG A 63 -10.79 10.20 -15.79
CA ARG A 63 -12.02 10.88 -15.35
C ARG A 63 -12.92 11.17 -16.53
N ARG A 64 -14.23 11.20 -16.27
CA ARG A 64 -15.17 11.86 -17.18
C ARG A 64 -14.85 13.36 -17.24
N PRO A 65 -15.04 14.02 -18.39
CA PRO A 65 -14.99 15.48 -18.49
C PRO A 65 -15.91 16.14 -17.45
N HIS A 66 -15.54 17.32 -16.96
CA HIS A 66 -16.28 18.01 -15.89
C HIS A 66 -17.72 18.39 -16.30
N ASP A 67 -17.95 18.56 -17.58
CA ASP A 67 -19.22 18.90 -18.22
C ASP A 67 -20.01 17.68 -18.72
N TYR A 68 -19.55 16.46 -18.42
CA TYR A 68 -20.29 15.24 -18.77
C TYR A 68 -21.55 15.09 -17.93
N GLN A 69 -22.70 14.93 -18.60
CA GLN A 69 -23.99 14.64 -17.97
C GLN A 69 -24.37 13.18 -18.26
N PRO A 70 -24.54 12.31 -17.23
CA PRO A 70 -24.93 10.93 -17.46
C PRO A 70 -26.33 10.82 -18.09
N LEU A 71 -26.49 9.86 -18.99
CA LEU A 71 -27.79 9.53 -19.57
C LEU A 71 -28.69 8.87 -18.49
N PRO A 72 -29.98 9.19 -18.43
CA PRO A 72 -30.90 8.58 -17.47
C PRO A 72 -30.91 7.05 -17.60
N GLY A 73 -30.72 6.35 -16.49
CA GLY A 73 -30.74 4.87 -16.45
C GLY A 73 -29.42 4.19 -16.81
N MET A 74 -28.36 4.93 -17.16
CA MET A 74 -27.02 4.36 -17.33
C MET A 74 -26.20 4.41 -16.04
N SER A 75 -25.43 3.35 -15.77
CA SER A 75 -24.49 3.31 -14.66
C SER A 75 -23.22 4.12 -14.95
N GLU A 76 -22.76 4.89 -13.98
CA GLU A 76 -21.50 5.66 -14.08
C GLU A 76 -20.28 4.93 -13.53
N ASN A 77 -20.50 3.88 -12.74
CA ASN A 77 -19.43 3.08 -12.17
C ASN A 77 -19.12 1.90 -13.09
N PRO A 78 -17.83 1.57 -13.30
CA PRO A 78 -17.46 0.34 -13.96
C PRO A 78 -17.97 -0.85 -13.14
N SER A 79 -18.46 -1.88 -13.82
CA SER A 79 -18.96 -3.11 -13.20
C SER A 79 -17.87 -4.15 -12.94
N VAL A 80 -16.65 -3.88 -13.40
CA VAL A 80 -15.54 -4.82 -13.40
C VAL A 80 -14.35 -4.25 -12.62
N TYR A 81 -13.74 -5.09 -11.79
CA TYR A 81 -12.43 -4.84 -11.17
C TYR A 81 -11.34 -5.40 -12.08
N VAL A 82 -10.33 -4.58 -12.40
CA VAL A 82 -9.17 -5.02 -13.19
C VAL A 82 -8.04 -5.37 -12.23
N PRO A 83 -7.60 -6.65 -12.16
CA PRO A 83 -6.49 -7.05 -11.31
C PRO A 83 -5.22 -6.24 -11.59
N GLY A 84 -4.52 -5.82 -10.53
CA GLY A 84 -3.29 -5.03 -10.64
C GLY A 84 -3.50 -3.53 -10.89
N VAL A 85 -4.73 -3.07 -11.12
CA VAL A 85 -5.06 -1.64 -11.23
C VAL A 85 -5.52 -1.12 -9.87
N VAL A 86 -4.89 -0.05 -9.40
CA VAL A 86 -5.22 0.62 -8.13
C VAL A 86 -5.90 1.95 -8.42
N SER A 87 -7.20 2.05 -8.14
CA SER A 87 -7.98 3.28 -8.38
C SER A 87 -7.34 4.50 -7.71
N THR A 88 -7.28 5.62 -8.41
CA THR A 88 -6.78 6.89 -7.86
C THR A 88 -7.87 7.66 -7.08
N VAL A 89 -9.11 7.18 -7.10
CA VAL A 89 -10.19 7.63 -6.22
C VAL A 89 -10.37 6.63 -5.08
N VAL A 90 -10.28 7.12 -3.84
CA VAL A 90 -10.59 6.35 -2.65
C VAL A 90 -11.99 6.75 -2.14
N PRO A 91 -13.04 5.95 -2.45
CA PRO A 91 -14.40 6.27 -2.04
C PRO A 91 -14.51 6.28 -0.51
N ASP A 92 -15.46 7.04 0.03
CA ASP A 92 -15.73 7.02 1.46
C ASP A 92 -16.38 5.69 1.86
N SER A 93 -15.79 5.01 2.82
CA SER A 93 -16.24 3.71 3.32
C SER A 93 -15.77 3.51 4.77
N ALA A 94 -16.29 2.50 5.46
CA ALA A 94 -15.82 2.11 6.79
C ALA A 94 -14.39 1.54 6.80
N HIS A 95 -13.85 1.20 5.62
CA HIS A 95 -12.54 0.58 5.43
C HIS A 95 -11.51 1.51 4.80
N LYS A 96 -11.92 2.76 4.47
CA LYS A 96 -11.01 3.80 4.02
C LYS A 96 -10.02 4.13 5.14
N LEU A 97 -8.73 4.11 4.82
CA LEU A 97 -7.65 4.49 5.70
C LEU A 97 -7.16 5.90 5.38
N PHE A 98 -6.85 6.66 6.43
CA PHE A 98 -6.03 7.86 6.39
C PHE A 98 -4.62 7.51 6.85
N ILE A 99 -3.62 7.94 6.08
CA ILE A 99 -2.19 7.73 6.35
C ILE A 99 -1.53 9.10 6.38
N GLY A 100 -1.36 9.67 7.57
CA GLY A 100 -0.69 10.95 7.80
C GLY A 100 0.77 10.78 8.21
N GLY A 101 1.51 11.89 8.23
CA GLY A 101 2.91 11.89 8.67
C GLY A 101 3.90 11.33 7.64
N LEU A 102 3.48 11.18 6.39
CA LEU A 102 4.36 10.76 5.30
C LEU A 102 5.40 11.87 5.02
N PRO A 103 6.69 11.55 4.89
CA PRO A 103 7.67 12.51 4.40
C PRO A 103 7.32 13.02 3.00
N ASN A 104 7.38 14.35 2.81
CA ASN A 104 6.89 15.00 1.58
C ASN A 104 7.71 14.65 0.33
N TYR A 105 8.90 14.07 0.50
CA TYR A 105 9.73 13.59 -0.60
C TYR A 105 9.30 12.22 -1.14
N LEU A 106 8.42 11.49 -0.43
CA LEU A 106 7.90 10.22 -0.93
C LEU A 106 6.89 10.45 -2.04
N ASN A 107 7.05 9.70 -3.12
CA ASN A 107 6.11 9.68 -4.24
C ASN A 107 5.03 8.60 -4.06
N ASP A 108 4.04 8.60 -4.95
CA ASP A 108 2.90 7.67 -4.92
C ASP A 108 3.33 6.20 -4.94
N ASP A 109 4.34 5.86 -5.74
CA ASP A 109 4.80 4.48 -5.91
C ASP A 109 5.49 3.98 -4.65
N GLN A 110 6.36 4.79 -4.03
CA GLN A 110 7.02 4.45 -2.77
C GLN A 110 6.04 4.26 -1.62
N VAL A 111 4.98 5.08 -1.54
CA VAL A 111 3.94 4.91 -0.52
C VAL A 111 3.05 3.71 -0.83
N LYS A 112 2.72 3.46 -2.10
CA LYS A 112 1.98 2.25 -2.50
C LYS A 112 2.77 0.98 -2.19
N GLU A 113 4.07 0.96 -2.44
CA GLU A 113 4.96 -0.16 -2.16
C GLU A 113 4.96 -0.48 -0.65
N LEU A 114 5.13 0.55 0.19
CA LEU A 114 5.00 0.43 1.63
C LEU A 114 3.66 -0.23 2.06
N LEU A 115 2.55 0.26 1.52
CA LEU A 115 1.21 -0.23 1.86
C LEU A 115 0.94 -1.64 1.33
N THR A 116 1.47 -1.99 0.16
CA THR A 116 1.23 -3.28 -0.51
C THR A 116 1.80 -4.45 0.29
N SER A 117 2.76 -4.19 1.17
CA SER A 117 3.30 -5.13 2.15
C SER A 117 2.25 -5.83 3.02
N PHE A 118 1.10 -5.19 3.23
CA PHE A 118 -0.02 -5.75 4.00
C PHE A 118 -1.05 -6.45 3.11
N GLY A 119 -1.19 -6.02 1.86
CA GLY A 119 -2.11 -6.61 0.90
C GLY A 119 -2.35 -5.73 -0.32
N PRO A 120 -3.01 -6.27 -1.36
CA PRO A 120 -3.29 -5.52 -2.59
C PRO A 120 -4.23 -4.35 -2.32
N LEU A 121 -3.90 -3.20 -2.91
CA LEU A 121 -4.69 -1.98 -2.81
C LEU A 121 -5.82 -1.99 -3.83
N LYS A 122 -7.05 -1.70 -3.37
CA LYS A 122 -8.20 -1.44 -4.24
C LYS A 122 -8.16 -0.01 -4.76
N ALA A 123 -7.80 0.93 -3.87
CA ALA A 123 -7.70 2.34 -4.19
C ALA A 123 -6.62 3.02 -3.36
N PHE A 124 -5.95 4.01 -3.95
CA PHE A 124 -4.90 4.80 -3.32
C PHE A 124 -4.87 6.22 -3.85
N ASN A 125 -4.66 7.20 -2.97
CA ASN A 125 -4.45 8.58 -3.36
C ASN A 125 -3.47 9.27 -2.42
N LEU A 126 -2.27 9.60 -2.91
CA LEU A 126 -1.35 10.51 -2.23
C LEU A 126 -1.80 11.95 -2.47
N VAL A 127 -2.15 12.67 -1.40
CA VAL A 127 -2.68 14.01 -1.56
C VAL A 127 -1.53 14.99 -1.81
N LYS A 128 -1.61 15.67 -2.95
CA LYS A 128 -0.63 16.66 -3.39
C LYS A 128 -1.25 18.05 -3.43
N ASP A 129 -0.40 19.06 -3.31
CA ASP A 129 -0.77 20.43 -3.57
C ASP A 129 -0.97 20.66 -5.08
N SER A 130 -2.09 21.28 -5.45
CA SER A 130 -2.47 21.42 -6.85
C SER A 130 -1.64 22.46 -7.62
N ALA A 131 -1.01 23.40 -6.92
CA ALA A 131 -0.18 24.43 -7.55
C ALA A 131 1.26 23.95 -7.76
N THR A 132 1.80 23.21 -6.78
CA THR A 132 3.22 22.79 -6.77
C THR A 132 3.43 21.33 -7.15
N GLY A 133 2.39 20.49 -7.11
CA GLY A 133 2.49 19.04 -7.30
C GLY A 133 3.17 18.30 -6.14
N LEU A 134 3.57 18.99 -5.08
CA LEU A 134 4.27 18.40 -3.93
C LEU A 134 3.32 17.68 -3.00
N SER A 135 3.78 16.59 -2.39
CA SER A 135 3.01 15.84 -1.40
C SER A 135 2.67 16.72 -0.19
N LYS A 136 1.41 16.64 0.27
CA LYS A 136 0.95 17.26 1.52
C LYS A 136 1.29 16.42 2.75
N GLY A 137 1.97 15.29 2.58
CA GLY A 137 2.40 14.41 3.67
C GLY A 137 1.30 13.51 4.22
N TYR A 138 0.24 13.28 3.45
CA TYR A 138 -0.79 12.30 3.78
C TYR A 138 -1.41 11.64 2.54
N ALA A 139 -1.92 10.44 2.72
CA ALA A 139 -2.58 9.65 1.69
C ALA A 139 -3.88 9.03 2.22
N PHE A 140 -4.72 8.57 1.29
CA PHE A 140 -5.83 7.68 1.57
C PHE A 140 -5.64 6.37 0.82
N CYS A 141 -6.11 5.27 1.40
CA CYS A 141 -6.19 4.00 0.68
C CYS A 141 -7.36 3.13 1.16
N GLU A 142 -7.68 2.11 0.37
CA GLU A 142 -8.56 1.00 0.74
C GLU A 142 -7.95 -0.28 0.16
N TYR A 143 -7.89 -1.35 0.95
CA TYR A 143 -7.40 -2.65 0.51
C TYR A 143 -8.49 -3.43 -0.23
N VAL A 144 -8.10 -4.37 -1.08
CA VAL A 144 -9.04 -5.32 -1.71
C VAL A 144 -9.64 -6.24 -0.65
N ASP A 145 -8.80 -6.77 0.25
CA ASP A 145 -9.25 -7.53 1.41
C ASP A 145 -9.43 -6.61 2.62
N ILE A 146 -10.67 -6.55 3.12
CA ILE A 146 -11.05 -5.74 4.27
C ILE A 146 -10.45 -6.23 5.60
N ASN A 147 -10.05 -7.51 5.68
CA ASN A 147 -9.48 -8.10 6.89
C ASN A 147 -8.05 -7.60 7.14
N VAL A 148 -7.38 -7.12 6.09
CA VAL A 148 -6.04 -6.54 6.16
C VAL A 148 -6.05 -5.15 6.82
N THR A 149 -7.19 -4.43 6.77
CA THR A 149 -7.30 -3.05 7.24
C THR A 149 -6.82 -2.88 8.69
N ASP A 150 -7.27 -3.74 9.61
CA ASP A 150 -6.90 -3.64 11.02
C ASP A 150 -5.42 -4.01 11.25
N GLN A 151 -4.91 -4.98 10.49
CA GLN A 151 -3.50 -5.35 10.55
C GLN A 151 -2.59 -4.22 10.06
N ALA A 152 -2.96 -3.56 8.97
CA ALA A 152 -2.24 -2.41 8.43
C ALA A 152 -2.24 -1.23 9.42
N ILE A 153 -3.36 -0.96 10.10
CA ILE A 153 -3.39 0.07 11.17
C ILE A 153 -2.43 -0.32 12.29
N ALA A 154 -2.48 -1.56 12.78
CA ALA A 154 -1.64 -2.01 13.89
C ALA A 154 -0.14 -2.01 13.57
N GLY A 155 0.22 -2.33 12.32
CA GLY A 155 1.61 -2.35 11.87
C GLY A 155 2.18 -0.98 11.49
N LEU A 156 1.38 -0.09 10.89
CA LEU A 156 1.87 1.19 10.36
C LEU A 156 1.64 2.37 11.30
N ASN A 157 0.63 2.34 12.18
CA ASN A 157 0.36 3.47 13.04
C ASN A 157 1.50 3.68 14.04
N GLY A 158 2.05 4.90 14.08
CA GLY A 158 3.21 5.27 14.87
C GLY A 158 4.57 4.88 14.24
N MET A 159 4.58 4.20 13.09
CA MET A 159 5.80 3.72 12.45
C MET A 159 6.72 4.90 12.14
N GLN A 160 7.99 4.81 12.55
CA GLN A 160 8.97 5.84 12.25
C GLN A 160 9.39 5.70 10.77
N LEU A 161 9.27 6.78 10.01
CA LEU A 161 9.67 6.87 8.62
C LEU A 161 10.53 8.13 8.44
N GLY A 162 11.86 7.95 8.46
CA GLY A 162 12.80 9.07 8.56
C GLY A 162 12.65 9.79 9.90
N ASP A 163 12.43 11.10 9.87
CA ASP A 163 12.20 11.96 11.04
C ASP A 163 10.72 12.03 11.46
N LYS A 164 9.80 11.43 10.68
CA LYS A 164 8.37 11.47 10.94
C LYS A 164 7.84 10.16 11.49
N LYS A 165 6.71 10.23 12.21
CA LYS A 165 5.91 9.06 12.58
C LYS A 165 4.63 9.05 11.76
N LEU A 166 4.29 7.89 11.22
CA LEU A 166 3.04 7.71 10.52
C LEU A 166 1.86 7.74 11.48
N LEU A 167 0.76 8.35 11.05
CA LEU A 167 -0.54 8.31 11.71
C LEU A 167 -1.49 7.53 10.81
N VAL A 168 -1.81 6.29 11.18
CA VAL A 168 -2.67 5.42 10.37
C VAL A 168 -3.93 5.08 11.14
N GLN A 169 -5.07 5.39 10.56
CA GLN A 169 -6.38 5.18 11.17
C GLN A 169 -7.48 5.10 10.11
N ARG A 170 -8.65 4.59 10.47
CA ARG A 170 -9.84 4.70 9.60
C ARG A 170 -10.16 6.18 9.35
N ALA A 171 -10.34 6.53 8.09
CA ALA A 171 -10.83 7.85 7.71
C ALA A 171 -12.30 7.93 8.12
N SER A 172 -12.59 8.62 9.23
CA SER A 172 -13.96 8.75 9.70
C SER A 172 -14.81 9.44 8.62
N VAL A 173 -15.94 8.81 8.27
CA VAL A 173 -16.90 9.34 7.31
C VAL A 173 -17.54 10.59 7.93
N GLY A 174 -16.97 11.78 7.67
CA GLY A 174 -17.53 13.06 8.13
C GLY A 174 -16.64 13.94 9.02
N ALA A 175 -15.33 13.67 9.16
CA ALA A 175 -14.42 14.63 9.81
C ALA A 175 -14.18 15.84 8.89
N LYS A 176 -15.07 16.84 8.94
CA LYS A 176 -14.83 18.17 8.37
C LYS A 176 -13.56 18.74 9.02
N ASN A 177 -12.52 18.94 8.20
CA ASN A 177 -11.34 19.75 8.45
C ASN A 177 -10.81 19.77 9.90
N ALA A 178 -10.09 18.73 10.31
CA ALA A 178 -9.04 18.93 11.31
C ALA A 178 -7.86 19.59 10.60
N THR A 179 -7.85 20.91 10.58
CA THR A 179 -6.68 21.69 10.16
C THR A 179 -5.48 21.29 11.02
N LEU A 180 -4.46 20.71 10.38
CA LEU A 180 -3.12 20.60 10.93
C LEU A 180 -2.52 22.00 11.04
N SER A 181 -2.76 22.65 12.18
CA SER A 181 -2.02 23.83 12.56
C SER A 181 -1.87 23.88 14.08
N THR A 182 -0.60 24.02 14.48
CA THR A 182 -0.12 24.43 15.81
C THR A 182 0.24 23.29 16.77
N ILE A 183 1.51 22.91 16.69
CA ILE A 183 2.32 22.49 17.84
C ILE A 183 2.30 23.66 18.85
N ASN A 184 1.63 23.50 19.99
CA ASN A 184 2.08 24.13 21.22
C ASN A 184 1.47 23.47 22.46
N GLN A 185 2.35 23.28 23.44
CA GLN A 185 2.19 22.58 24.70
C GLN A 185 1.02 23.11 25.53
N THR A 186 0.13 22.22 25.97
CA THR A 186 -0.42 22.20 27.34
C THR A 186 -0.90 20.77 27.67
N PRO A 187 -0.55 20.21 28.83
CA PRO A 187 -0.99 18.86 29.20
C PRO A 187 -2.42 18.91 29.74
N VAL A 188 -3.35 18.20 29.11
CA VAL A 188 -4.67 17.93 29.68
C VAL A 188 -4.58 16.58 30.39
N THR A 189 -4.50 16.62 31.73
CA THR A 189 -4.57 15.43 32.58
C THR A 189 -6.03 14.98 32.69
N LEU A 190 -6.45 13.99 31.89
CA LEU A 190 -7.64 13.20 32.21
C LEU A 190 -7.25 12.15 33.26
N GLN A 191 -7.56 12.43 34.53
CA GLN A 191 -7.51 11.43 35.59
C GLN A 191 -8.77 10.56 35.54
N VAL A 192 -8.61 9.31 35.09
CA VAL A 192 -9.54 8.21 35.41
C VAL A 192 -8.78 7.25 36.33
N PRO A 193 -9.13 7.14 37.62
CA PRO A 193 -8.49 6.21 38.54
C PRO A 193 -8.80 4.76 38.14
N GLY A 194 -7.78 3.97 37.77
CA GLY A 194 -7.91 2.51 37.66
C GLY A 194 -7.30 1.81 36.44
N LEU A 195 -6.75 2.51 35.45
CA LEU A 195 -6.03 1.86 34.34
C LEU A 195 -4.53 2.13 34.42
N MET A 196 -3.75 1.07 34.58
CA MET A 196 -2.31 1.08 34.41
C MET A 196 -1.96 1.67 33.04
N SER A 197 -0.94 2.53 33.06
CA SER A 197 -0.28 3.18 31.93
C SER A 197 -0.14 2.26 30.72
N SER A 198 -1.07 2.36 29.77
CA SER A 198 -0.91 1.77 28.45
C SER A 198 -0.04 2.70 27.60
N GLN A 199 1.28 2.53 27.72
CA GLN A 199 2.17 2.90 26.63
C GLN A 199 1.68 2.14 25.40
N VAL A 200 1.22 2.88 24.38
CA VAL A 200 0.74 2.31 23.12
C VAL A 200 1.92 1.59 22.47
N GLN A 201 1.96 0.27 22.67
CA GLN A 201 3.04 -0.60 22.23
C GLN A 201 2.80 -0.97 20.76
N MET A 202 3.71 -0.49 19.92
CA MET A 202 3.79 -0.69 18.47
C MET A 202 3.80 -2.19 18.09
N GLY A 203 3.03 -2.59 17.08
CA GLY A 203 3.23 -3.87 16.37
C GLY A 203 2.62 -5.14 16.96
N GLY A 204 1.72 -5.05 17.94
CA GLY A 204 1.18 -6.21 18.65
C GLY A 204 1.96 -6.54 19.92
N HIS A 205 1.62 -7.64 20.58
CA HIS A 205 2.34 -8.08 21.78
C HIS A 205 3.76 -8.53 21.39
N PRO A 206 4.82 -8.03 22.06
CA PRO A 206 6.19 -8.44 21.76
C PRO A 206 6.38 -9.95 21.89
N THR A 207 6.97 -10.55 20.88
CA THR A 207 7.32 -11.97 20.80
C THR A 207 8.79 -12.12 20.41
N GLU A 208 9.31 -13.35 20.37
CA GLU A 208 10.64 -13.68 19.86
C GLU A 208 10.71 -13.77 18.33
N VAL A 209 9.59 -13.68 17.62
CA VAL A 209 9.54 -13.76 16.14
C VAL A 209 9.20 -12.42 15.53
N LEU A 210 10.10 -11.91 14.69
CA LEU A 210 9.91 -10.68 13.92
C LEU A 210 9.60 -11.01 12.47
N CYS A 211 8.52 -10.46 11.93
CA CYS A 211 8.26 -10.45 10.49
C CYS A 211 8.76 -9.13 9.90
N LEU A 212 9.66 -9.24 8.94
CA LEU A 212 10.15 -8.16 8.09
C LEU A 212 9.40 -8.23 6.77
N MET A 213 8.70 -7.15 6.44
CA MET A 213 7.90 -7.01 5.24
C MET A 213 8.48 -5.87 4.39
N ASN A 214 8.16 -5.89 3.09
CA ASN A 214 8.64 -4.90 2.12
C ASN A 214 10.17 -4.88 1.92
N MET A 215 10.85 -6.00 2.16
CA MET A 215 12.29 -6.10 1.91
C MET A 215 12.60 -6.73 0.56
N VAL A 216 11.86 -7.79 0.20
CA VAL A 216 12.13 -8.62 -0.97
C VAL A 216 10.87 -8.82 -1.81
N LEU A 217 11.04 -8.96 -3.13
CA LEU A 217 9.99 -9.38 -4.05
C LEU A 217 10.03 -10.89 -4.25
N PRO A 218 8.89 -11.54 -4.52
CA PRO A 218 8.86 -12.96 -4.86
C PRO A 218 9.84 -13.36 -5.97
N GLU A 219 9.99 -12.51 -7.00
CA GLU A 219 10.89 -12.77 -8.13
C GLU A 219 12.37 -12.81 -7.75
N GLU A 220 12.79 -12.02 -6.75
CA GLU A 220 14.15 -12.00 -6.19
C GLU A 220 14.45 -13.29 -5.39
N LEU A 221 13.43 -14.11 -5.09
CA LEU A 221 13.57 -15.35 -4.34
C LEU A 221 13.60 -16.59 -5.24
N LEU A 222 13.50 -16.44 -6.57
CA LEU A 222 13.48 -17.57 -7.51
C LEU A 222 14.86 -18.16 -7.78
N ASP A 223 15.90 -17.32 -7.77
CA ASP A 223 17.28 -17.76 -7.94
C ASP A 223 17.85 -18.26 -6.60
N ASP A 224 18.65 -19.34 -6.66
CA ASP A 224 19.19 -19.96 -5.45
C ASP A 224 20.38 -19.18 -4.87
N GLU A 225 21.21 -18.56 -5.72
CA GLU A 225 22.37 -17.77 -5.31
C GLU A 225 21.90 -16.44 -4.68
N GLU A 226 20.97 -15.75 -5.32
CA GLU A 226 20.36 -14.52 -4.78
C GLU A 226 19.60 -14.79 -3.47
N TYR A 227 18.89 -15.92 -3.37
CA TYR A 227 18.22 -16.33 -2.14
C TYR A 227 19.22 -16.54 -0.98
N GLU A 228 20.34 -17.22 -1.23
CA GLU A 228 21.36 -17.46 -0.22
C GLU A 228 22.00 -16.13 0.25
N GLU A 229 22.30 -15.21 -0.68
CA GLU A 229 22.80 -13.87 -0.35
C GLU A 229 21.81 -13.09 0.53
N ILE A 230 20.51 -13.08 0.19
CA ILE A 230 19.48 -12.42 0.99
C ILE A 230 19.42 -13.00 2.41
N VAL A 231 19.50 -14.32 2.56
CA VAL A 231 19.46 -14.98 3.88
C VAL A 231 20.67 -14.59 4.71
N GLU A 232 21.87 -14.56 4.12
CA GLU A 232 23.10 -14.14 4.81
C GLU A 232 23.04 -12.66 5.22
N ASP A 233 22.65 -11.76 4.32
CA ASP A 233 22.53 -10.33 4.60
C ASP A 233 21.53 -10.05 5.74
N VAL A 234 20.36 -10.71 5.72
CA VAL A 234 19.36 -10.58 6.77
C VAL A 234 19.90 -11.12 8.10
N ARG A 235 20.60 -12.26 8.07
CA ARG A 235 21.21 -12.85 9.28
C ARG A 235 22.24 -11.91 9.88
N ASP A 236 23.14 -11.37 9.07
CA ASP A 236 24.20 -10.47 9.52
C ASP A 236 23.65 -9.16 10.07
N GLU A 237 22.65 -8.59 9.41
CA GLU A 237 22.01 -7.37 9.89
C GLU A 237 21.21 -7.63 11.18
N CYS A 238 20.46 -8.72 11.29
CA CYS A 238 19.68 -9.07 12.49
C CYS A 238 20.58 -9.45 13.68
N SER A 239 21.73 -10.08 13.43
CA SER A 239 22.68 -10.50 14.46
C SER A 239 23.30 -9.32 15.24
N LYS A 240 23.21 -8.10 14.71
CA LYS A 240 23.61 -6.86 15.40
C LYS A 240 22.72 -6.53 16.60
N TYR A 241 21.51 -7.07 16.65
CA TYR A 241 20.51 -6.77 17.68
C TYR A 241 20.38 -7.87 18.74
N GLY A 242 20.68 -9.11 18.37
CA GLY A 242 20.64 -10.27 19.26
C GLY A 242 20.92 -11.57 18.52
N LEU A 243 20.87 -12.69 19.24
CA LEU A 243 21.20 -13.99 18.65
C LEU A 243 20.02 -14.52 17.82
N VAL A 244 20.25 -14.69 16.51
CA VAL A 244 19.27 -15.24 15.57
C VAL A 244 19.25 -16.77 15.68
N LYS A 245 18.10 -17.33 16.06
CA LYS A 245 17.87 -18.78 16.21
C LYS A 245 17.50 -19.43 14.88
N SER A 246 16.58 -18.82 14.14
CA SER A 246 16.16 -19.31 12.82
C SER A 246 15.67 -18.16 11.93
N ILE A 247 15.77 -18.37 10.62
CA ILE A 247 15.24 -17.46 9.59
C ILE A 247 14.43 -18.31 8.62
N GLU A 248 13.22 -17.87 8.28
CA GLU A 248 12.40 -18.49 7.24
C GLU A 248 11.98 -17.42 6.21
N ILE A 249 12.21 -17.72 4.93
CA ILE A 249 11.80 -16.87 3.80
C ILE A 249 11.01 -17.75 2.83
N PRO A 250 9.66 -17.67 2.82
CA PRO A 250 8.86 -18.47 1.90
C PRO A 250 9.14 -18.10 0.43
N ARG A 251 9.59 -19.08 -0.35
CA ARG A 251 9.86 -18.92 -1.80
C ARG A 251 8.59 -19.13 -2.63
N PRO A 252 8.41 -18.42 -3.75
CA PRO A 252 7.31 -18.68 -4.66
C PRO A 252 7.42 -20.08 -5.28
N VAL A 253 6.27 -20.68 -5.59
CA VAL A 253 6.18 -21.95 -6.32
C VAL A 253 5.25 -21.73 -7.51
N ASP A 254 5.69 -22.14 -8.70
CA ASP A 254 4.94 -21.93 -9.93
C ASP A 254 3.51 -22.48 -9.83
N GLY A 255 2.54 -21.60 -10.06
CA GLY A 255 1.11 -21.94 -10.06
C GLY A 255 0.49 -22.14 -8.67
N VAL A 256 1.22 -21.88 -7.58
CA VAL A 256 0.73 -22.02 -6.21
C VAL A 256 0.95 -20.72 -5.44
N GLU A 257 -0.11 -20.20 -4.82
CA GLU A 257 0.02 -19.07 -3.90
C GLU A 257 0.68 -19.55 -2.60
N VAL A 258 1.91 -19.10 -2.35
CA VAL A 258 2.68 -19.50 -1.16
C VAL A 258 2.42 -18.49 -0.03
N PRO A 259 1.91 -18.93 1.13
CA PRO A 259 1.66 -18.05 2.26
C PRO A 259 2.94 -17.39 2.74
N GLY A 260 2.90 -16.07 2.94
CA GLY A 260 4.05 -15.30 3.40
C GLY A 260 5.15 -15.08 2.37
N CYS A 261 4.93 -15.41 1.09
CA CYS A 261 5.89 -15.09 0.02
C CYS A 261 6.18 -13.58 -0.02
N GLY A 262 7.46 -13.21 -0.09
CA GLY A 262 7.90 -11.80 -0.01
C GLY A 262 8.00 -11.24 1.42
N LYS A 263 7.73 -12.05 2.45
CA LYS A 263 7.99 -11.73 3.86
C LYS A 263 9.18 -12.54 4.37
N ILE A 264 9.89 -11.99 5.35
CA ILE A 264 11.02 -12.65 6.01
C ILE A 264 10.71 -12.78 7.49
N PHE A 265 10.86 -13.97 8.05
CA PHE A 265 10.60 -14.24 9.46
C PHE A 265 11.90 -14.56 10.17
N VAL A 266 12.16 -13.87 11.28
CA VAL A 266 13.39 -14.01 12.06
C VAL A 266 13.01 -14.36 13.49
N GLU A 267 13.40 -15.53 13.95
CA GLU A 267 13.26 -15.96 15.34
C GLU A 267 14.53 -15.62 16.12
N PHE A 268 14.41 -14.83 17.16
CA PHE A 268 15.48 -14.52 18.11
C PHE A 268 15.43 -15.47 19.31
N THR A 269 16.51 -15.55 20.08
CA THR A 269 16.51 -16.33 21.33
C THR A 269 15.74 -15.67 22.47
N SER A 270 15.43 -14.37 22.36
CA SER A 270 14.76 -13.59 23.39
C SER A 270 13.83 -12.54 22.77
N VAL A 271 12.68 -12.34 23.41
CA VAL A 271 11.74 -11.25 23.10
C VAL A 271 12.43 -9.89 23.14
N PHE A 272 13.37 -9.69 24.07
CA PHE A 272 14.10 -8.43 24.19
C PHE A 272 15.01 -8.15 22.99
N ASP A 273 15.62 -9.19 22.43
CA ASP A 273 16.45 -9.09 21.23
C ASP A 273 15.59 -8.76 20.00
N CYS A 274 14.45 -9.42 19.88
CA CYS A 274 13.44 -9.13 18.87
C CYS A 274 12.93 -7.68 18.96
N GLN A 275 12.70 -7.16 20.17
CA GLN A 275 12.30 -5.76 20.38
C GLN A 275 13.37 -4.76 19.92
N LYS A 276 14.65 -5.03 20.20
CA LYS A 276 15.76 -4.19 19.72
C LYS A 276 15.85 -4.23 18.19
N ALA A 277 15.72 -5.42 17.60
CA ALA A 277 15.71 -5.59 16.16
C ALA A 277 14.55 -4.83 15.51
N MET A 278 13.34 -4.94 16.06
CA MET A 278 12.16 -4.20 15.60
C MET A 278 12.43 -2.69 15.58
N GLN A 279 12.94 -2.12 16.68
CA GLN A 279 13.25 -0.70 16.78
C GLN A 279 14.35 -0.26 15.81
N GLY A 280 15.34 -1.14 15.58
CA GLY A 280 16.46 -0.86 14.70
C GLY A 280 16.12 -0.95 13.22
N LEU A 281 15.27 -1.90 12.83
CA LEU A 281 14.99 -2.25 11.43
C LEU A 281 13.77 -1.53 10.87
N THR A 282 12.76 -1.23 11.69
CA THR A 282 11.54 -0.55 11.23
C THR A 282 11.85 0.80 10.59
N GLY A 283 11.36 1.02 9.39
CA GLY A 283 11.52 2.28 8.67
C GLY A 283 12.90 2.46 8.01
N ARG A 284 13.81 1.50 8.14
CA ARG A 284 15.06 1.49 7.36
C ARG A 284 14.77 1.26 5.89
N LYS A 285 15.74 1.60 5.04
CA LYS A 285 15.69 1.30 3.61
C LYS A 285 16.48 0.03 3.30
N PHE A 286 15.90 -0.84 2.49
CA PHE A 286 16.56 -1.99 1.86
C PHE A 286 16.17 -1.99 0.38
N ALA A 287 17.15 -1.99 -0.54
CA ALA A 287 16.88 -1.90 -1.98
C ALA A 287 15.89 -0.79 -2.42
N ASN A 288 15.99 0.41 -1.82
CA ASN A 288 15.05 1.55 -1.96
C ASN A 288 13.63 1.35 -1.38
N ARG A 289 13.30 0.17 -0.87
CA ARG A 289 12.05 -0.14 -0.17
C ARG A 289 12.18 0.19 1.30
N VAL A 290 11.05 0.47 1.94
CA VAL A 290 11.00 0.79 3.37
C VAL A 290 10.63 -0.46 4.14
N VAL A 291 11.52 -0.93 5.00
CA VAL A 291 11.29 -2.12 5.83
C VAL A 291 10.16 -1.85 6.82
N VAL A 292 9.14 -2.71 6.79
CA VAL A 292 8.06 -2.73 7.76
C VAL A 292 8.25 -3.92 8.67
N THR A 293 7.96 -3.78 9.96
CA THR A 293 8.07 -4.91 10.89
C THR A 293 6.81 -5.11 11.72
N LYS A 294 6.56 -6.35 12.12
CA LYS A 294 5.44 -6.76 12.98
C LYS A 294 5.88 -7.94 13.83
N TYR A 295 5.43 -8.01 15.09
CA TYR A 295 5.62 -9.22 15.88
C TYR A 295 4.73 -10.34 15.36
N CYS A 296 5.30 -11.54 15.30
CA CYS A 296 4.59 -12.75 14.92
C CYS A 296 4.41 -13.67 16.11
N ASP A 297 3.29 -14.36 16.13
CA ASP A 297 3.06 -15.43 17.09
C ASP A 297 4.04 -16.60 16.82
N PRO A 298 4.81 -17.06 17.83
CA PRO A 298 5.78 -18.13 17.66
C PRO A 298 5.15 -19.46 17.22
N ASP A 299 3.95 -19.80 17.72
CA ASP A 299 3.26 -21.04 17.35
C ASP A 299 2.81 -21.02 15.89
N SER A 300 2.34 -19.87 15.38
CA SER A 300 2.07 -19.70 13.95
C SER A 300 3.35 -19.81 13.11
N TYR A 301 4.46 -19.21 13.56
CA TYR A 301 5.75 -19.31 12.88
C TYR A 301 6.23 -20.76 12.77
N HIS A 302 6.24 -21.52 13.86
CA HIS A 302 6.70 -22.92 13.85
C HIS A 302 5.77 -23.84 13.06
N ARG A 303 4.48 -23.51 12.96
CA ARG A 303 3.52 -24.22 12.10
C ARG A 303 3.59 -23.81 10.63
N ARG A 304 4.45 -22.85 10.28
CA ARG A 304 4.55 -22.25 8.93
C ARG A 304 3.24 -21.62 8.46
N ASP A 305 2.49 -21.08 9.42
CA ASP A 305 1.19 -20.43 9.23
C ASP A 305 1.42 -18.92 9.04
N PHE A 306 1.81 -18.52 7.82
CA PHE A 306 2.31 -17.17 7.49
C PHE A 306 1.26 -16.17 6.96
N TRP A 307 -0.03 -16.49 7.14
CA TRP A 307 -1.16 -15.67 6.66
C TRP A 307 -1.29 -14.34 7.41
#